data_AF-A0A8S3SBQ4-F1
#
_entry.id   AF-A0A8S3SBQ4-F1
#
_cell.length_a   1.000
_cell.length_b   1.000
_cell.length_c   1.000
_cell.angle_alpha   90.00
_cell.angle_beta   90.00
_cell.angle_gamma   90.00
#
_symmetry.space_group_name_H-M   'P 1'
#
loop_
_entity.id
_entity.type
_entity.pdbx_description
1 polymer ?
#
loop_
_entity_poly.entity_id
_entity_poly.type
_entity_poly.pdbx_seq_one_letter_code
_entity_poly.pdbx_strand_id
1 'polypeptide(L)'
;MEELSTVNACKNDFSLPGGSLEVDPLSPTVNHGWQLRNLPAMKWTAAPSDYFTLVLYDIGFTYLHALYVNIPGSNITKADTHSDKGLNKKPLETLHNESNFYDLKSISWVRVSADPFSIGRLEKEHQVNNCPLMNTPEALQHQDRPFLPHHFNLNMSVDVTYSPSAITFTSCCKTYAYRETSVELNPIGNMTVKTAHVRSSLFSSQQVLRGNVNDGVTVREYRGPQPSSGVHTYYFLLYLQSSRISPSVISNYTTSCTRCLFDINGFTTDHGLKLTGATWFRAEYDEYVRHQRVDESGKDEAAECAKEPQYPQSCSGVSIPHIIG
;
A
#
# COMPACT_ATOMS: atom_id res chain seq x y z
N MET A 1 -24.17 1.95 20.81
CA MET A 1 -23.12 1.24 20.06
C MET A 1 -23.24 1.71 18.63
N GLU A 2 -22.24 2.39 18.10
CA GLU A 2 -22.17 2.65 16.66
C GLU A 2 -21.98 1.31 15.94
N GLU A 3 -22.82 1.07 14.94
CA GLU A 3 -22.70 -0.11 14.08
C GLU A 3 -21.49 0.08 13.17
N LEU A 4 -20.48 -0.77 13.33
CA LEU A 4 -19.30 -0.78 12.47
C LEU A 4 -19.53 -1.76 11.33
N SER A 5 -19.22 -1.35 10.11
CA SER A 5 -19.16 -2.26 8.97
C SER A 5 -17.71 -2.51 8.58
N THR A 6 -17.42 -3.74 8.16
CA THR A 6 -16.11 -4.11 7.64
C THR A 6 -16.10 -3.98 6.12
N VAL A 7 -15.11 -3.27 5.59
CA VAL A 7 -14.82 -3.21 4.15
C VAL A 7 -13.44 -3.80 3.88
N ASN A 8 -13.32 -4.56 2.79
CA ASN A 8 -12.04 -5.08 2.34
C ASN A 8 -11.48 -4.21 1.22
N ALA A 9 -10.24 -3.77 1.37
CA ALA A 9 -9.53 -2.98 0.36
C ALA A 9 -8.02 -3.21 0.47
N CYS A 10 -7.32 -3.33 -0.65
CA CYS A 10 -5.86 -3.44 -0.67
C CYS A 10 -5.35 -4.54 0.28
N LYS A 11 -6.04 -5.70 0.32
CA LYS A 11 -5.74 -6.87 1.17
C LYS A 11 -5.88 -6.64 2.69
N ASN A 12 -6.57 -5.58 3.09
CA ASN A 12 -6.82 -5.24 4.49
C ASN A 12 -8.30 -5.08 4.76
N ASP A 13 -8.70 -5.39 5.98
CA ASP A 13 -10.05 -5.16 6.49
C ASP A 13 -10.08 -3.86 7.30
N PHE A 14 -11.03 -2.97 6.97
CA PHE A 14 -11.21 -1.69 7.64
C PHE A 14 -12.58 -1.64 8.29
N SER A 15 -12.62 -1.24 9.56
CA SER A 15 -13.87 -0.97 10.28
C SER A 15 -14.24 0.50 10.11
N LEU A 16 -15.36 0.75 9.43
CA LEU A 16 -15.86 2.10 9.18
C LEU A 16 -17.17 2.33 9.96
N PRO A 17 -17.31 3.49 10.63
CA PRO A 17 -18.53 3.81 11.37
C PRO A 17 -19.72 3.97 10.45
N GLY A 18 -20.86 3.43 10.87
CA GLY A 18 -22.17 3.79 10.35
C GLY A 18 -22.60 5.18 10.83
N GLY A 19 -23.58 5.77 10.15
CA GLY A 19 -24.16 7.05 10.57
C GLY A 19 -24.98 7.72 9.48
N SER A 20 -25.74 8.74 9.87
CA SER A 20 -26.40 9.66 8.96
C SER A 20 -25.57 10.93 8.82
N LEU A 21 -25.40 11.39 7.59
CA LEU A 21 -24.73 12.65 7.26
C LEU A 21 -25.74 13.56 6.55
N GLU A 22 -25.92 14.77 7.07
CA GLU A 22 -26.58 15.84 6.34
C GLU A 22 -25.50 16.64 5.58
N VAL A 23 -25.69 16.79 4.28
CA VAL A 23 -24.73 17.51 3.44
C VAL A 23 -24.99 19.01 3.57
N ASP A 24 -23.99 19.73 4.06
CA ASP A 24 -23.97 21.18 4.08
C ASP A 24 -22.98 21.71 3.01
N PRO A 25 -23.47 22.35 1.94
CA PRO A 25 -22.61 22.89 0.89
C PRO A 25 -21.77 24.09 1.34
N LEU A 26 -21.99 24.64 2.53
CA LEU A 26 -21.15 25.69 3.10
C LEU A 26 -20.07 25.13 4.03
N SER A 27 -20.14 23.84 4.35
CA SER A 27 -19.19 23.19 5.23
C SER A 27 -17.85 22.98 4.52
N PRO A 28 -16.71 23.31 5.15
CA PRO A 28 -15.39 23.03 4.61
C PRO A 28 -15.01 21.54 4.72
N THR A 29 -15.82 20.75 5.42
CA THR A 29 -15.54 19.34 5.73
C THR A 29 -15.45 18.50 4.47
N VAL A 30 -14.40 17.68 4.39
CA VAL A 30 -14.26 16.64 3.37
C VAL A 30 -14.89 15.37 3.92
N ASN A 31 -15.82 14.80 3.16
CA ASN A 31 -16.53 13.58 3.54
C ASN A 31 -15.87 12.36 2.90
N HIS A 32 -16.18 11.18 3.42
CA HIS A 32 -15.65 9.92 2.91
C HIS A 32 -16.66 9.20 2.01
N GLY A 33 -16.18 8.54 0.96
CA GLY A 33 -17.03 7.80 0.02
C GLY A 33 -17.95 6.79 0.71
N TRP A 34 -17.49 6.15 1.78
CA TRP A 34 -18.27 5.26 2.63
C TRP A 34 -19.54 5.93 3.18
N GLN A 35 -19.45 7.16 3.66
CA GLN A 35 -20.60 7.87 4.24
C GLN A 35 -21.68 8.18 3.20
N LEU A 36 -21.30 8.27 1.92
CA LEU A 36 -22.14 8.68 0.79
C LEU A 36 -22.50 7.52 -0.15
N ARG A 37 -22.19 6.28 0.24
CA ARG A 37 -22.34 5.08 -0.61
C ARG A 37 -23.78 4.74 -0.97
N ASN A 38 -24.73 5.20 -0.18
CA ASN A 38 -26.15 4.93 -0.35
C ASN A 38 -26.84 6.12 -1.03
N LEU A 39 -27.95 5.85 -1.71
CA LEU A 39 -28.80 6.91 -2.26
C LEU A 39 -29.25 7.87 -1.13
N PRO A 40 -28.97 9.18 -1.22
CA PRO A 40 -29.33 10.10 -0.16
C PRO A 40 -30.83 10.43 -0.19
N ALA A 41 -31.37 10.80 0.97
CA ALA A 41 -32.68 11.43 1.04
C ALA A 41 -32.57 12.86 0.49
N MET A 42 -33.35 13.18 -0.54
CA MET A 42 -33.31 14.48 -1.22
C MET A 42 -34.67 15.16 -1.08
N LYS A 43 -34.67 16.45 -0.75
CA LYS A 43 -35.88 17.26 -0.60
C LYS A 43 -35.65 18.67 -1.12
N TRP A 44 -36.68 19.25 -1.73
CA TRP A 44 -36.77 20.65 -2.12
C TRP A 44 -38.24 21.09 -2.08
N THR A 45 -38.47 22.40 -2.09
CA THR A 45 -39.83 22.95 -2.16
C THR A 45 -40.31 22.95 -3.61
N ALA A 46 -41.49 22.39 -3.85
CA ALA A 46 -42.10 22.28 -5.19
C ALA A 46 -43.62 22.26 -5.11
N ALA A 47 -44.31 22.79 -6.14
CA ALA A 47 -45.74 22.54 -6.28
C ALA A 47 -45.98 21.09 -6.75
N PRO A 48 -47.08 20.43 -6.35
CA PRO A 48 -47.35 19.06 -6.76
C PRO A 48 -47.50 18.84 -8.28
N SER A 49 -47.80 19.92 -9.03
CA SER A 49 -47.93 19.92 -10.48
C SER A 49 -46.61 20.03 -11.24
N ASP A 50 -45.53 20.41 -10.55
CA ASP A 50 -44.24 20.67 -11.20
C ASP A 50 -43.50 19.37 -11.49
N TYR A 51 -42.66 19.39 -12.52
CA TYR A 51 -41.75 18.29 -12.85
C TYR A 51 -40.31 18.78 -12.81
N PHE A 52 -39.41 17.95 -12.25
CA PHE A 52 -38.00 18.28 -12.09
C PHE A 52 -37.09 17.23 -12.72
N THR A 53 -35.89 17.68 -13.09
CA THR A 53 -34.76 16.83 -13.43
C THR A 53 -33.69 17.02 -12.36
N LEU A 54 -33.14 15.92 -11.84
CA LEU A 54 -32.05 15.92 -10.87
C LEU A 54 -30.83 15.23 -11.48
N VAL A 55 -29.70 15.91 -11.40
CA VAL A 55 -28.42 15.45 -11.94
C VAL A 55 -27.41 15.38 -10.80
N LEU A 56 -26.78 14.22 -10.61
CA LEU A 56 -25.64 14.07 -9.71
C LEU A 56 -24.39 13.89 -10.56
N TYR A 57 -23.47 14.86 -10.48
CA TYR A 57 -22.35 14.98 -11.40
C TYR A 57 -21.05 15.28 -10.66
N ASP A 58 -20.01 14.51 -10.95
CA ASP A 58 -18.65 14.74 -10.48
C ASP A 58 -17.88 15.58 -11.50
N ILE A 59 -17.65 16.85 -11.16
CA ILE A 59 -16.88 17.78 -12.00
C ILE A 59 -15.38 17.44 -12.05
N GLY A 60 -14.85 16.72 -11.07
CA GLY A 60 -13.44 16.36 -10.99
C GLY A 60 -13.05 15.30 -12.02
N PHE A 61 -13.95 14.35 -12.28
CA PHE A 61 -13.78 13.31 -13.30
C PHE A 61 -14.75 13.41 -14.48
N THR A 62 -15.55 14.49 -14.54
CA THR A 62 -16.61 14.68 -15.54
C THR A 62 -17.57 13.49 -15.64
N TYR A 63 -17.91 12.90 -14.48
CA TYR A 63 -18.64 11.63 -14.38
C TYR A 63 -20.08 11.84 -13.91
N LEU A 64 -21.04 11.27 -14.65
CA LEU A 64 -22.45 11.29 -14.29
C LEU A 64 -22.74 10.14 -13.31
N HIS A 65 -23.05 10.48 -12.06
CA HIS A 65 -23.41 9.49 -11.04
C HIS A 65 -24.89 9.09 -11.11
N ALA A 66 -25.77 10.05 -11.39
CA ALA A 66 -27.20 9.79 -11.52
C ALA A 66 -27.89 10.86 -12.37
N LEU A 67 -28.92 10.43 -13.10
CA LEU A 67 -29.84 11.29 -13.82
C LEU A 67 -31.27 10.80 -13.56
N TYR A 68 -32.06 11.66 -12.95
CA TYR A 68 -33.48 11.45 -12.71
C TYR A 68 -34.25 12.50 -13.50
N VAL A 69 -35.22 12.09 -14.29
CA VAL A 69 -36.07 13.00 -15.07
C VAL A 69 -37.53 12.83 -14.66
N ASN A 70 -38.37 13.81 -15.01
CA ASN A 70 -39.81 13.80 -14.76
C ASN A 70 -40.20 13.55 -13.30
N ILE A 71 -39.46 14.08 -12.33
CA ILE A 71 -39.78 13.95 -10.90
C ILE A 71 -41.00 14.82 -10.58
N PRO A 72 -42.17 14.26 -10.21
CA PRO A 72 -43.34 15.06 -9.86
C PRO A 72 -43.19 15.67 -8.46
N GLY A 73 -43.30 17.00 -8.38
CA GLY A 73 -43.07 17.77 -7.16
C GLY A 73 -41.69 17.50 -6.58
N SER A 74 -41.63 16.95 -5.37
CA SER A 74 -40.38 16.59 -4.68
C SER A 74 -40.24 15.08 -4.44
N ASN A 75 -40.98 14.25 -5.16
CA ASN A 75 -41.03 12.81 -4.90
C ASN A 75 -40.12 12.02 -5.85
N ILE A 76 -38.85 11.89 -5.49
CA ILE A 76 -37.83 11.22 -6.31
C ILE A 76 -38.12 9.73 -6.56
N THR A 77 -38.92 9.06 -5.72
CA THR A 77 -39.25 7.65 -5.94
C THR A 77 -40.21 7.44 -7.13
N LYS A 78 -40.82 8.53 -7.63
CA LYS A 78 -41.66 8.54 -8.83
C LYS A 78 -40.91 9.02 -10.08
N ALA A 79 -39.61 9.23 -10.00
CA ALA A 79 -38.81 9.67 -11.13
C ALA A 79 -38.71 8.57 -12.19
N ASP A 80 -38.65 9.01 -13.45
CA ASP A 80 -38.18 8.14 -14.52
C ASP A 80 -36.65 7.98 -14.37
N THR A 81 -36.21 6.73 -14.29
CA THR A 81 -34.79 6.39 -14.22
C THR A 81 -34.38 5.66 -15.48
N HIS A 82 -33.31 6.14 -16.14
CA HIS A 82 -32.68 5.38 -17.21
C HIS A 82 -31.53 4.56 -16.59
N SER A 83 -31.68 3.23 -16.59
CA SER A 83 -30.59 2.34 -16.18
C SER A 83 -29.51 2.28 -17.26
N ASP A 84 -28.26 2.45 -16.84
CA ASP A 84 -27.06 2.78 -17.62
C ASP A 84 -26.51 1.65 -18.51
N LYS A 85 -27.36 0.71 -18.96
CA LYS A 85 -26.95 -0.35 -19.89
C LYS A 85 -27.02 0.15 -21.34
N GLY A 86 -26.18 1.14 -21.68
CA GLY A 86 -25.91 1.46 -23.10
C GLY A 86 -25.89 2.93 -23.50
N LEU A 87 -25.70 3.87 -22.59
CA LEU A 87 -25.42 5.25 -23.00
C LEU A 87 -24.02 5.34 -23.59
N ASN A 88 -23.95 5.51 -24.91
CA ASN A 88 -22.77 6.04 -25.58
C ASN A 88 -22.38 7.33 -24.86
N LYS A 89 -21.16 7.36 -24.32
CA LYS A 89 -20.54 8.49 -23.61
C LYS A 89 -20.63 9.76 -24.46
N LYS A 90 -21.73 10.51 -24.34
CA LYS A 90 -21.80 11.89 -24.84
C LYS A 90 -21.39 12.81 -23.69
N PRO A 91 -20.43 13.72 -23.90
CA PRO A 91 -20.07 14.74 -22.92
C PRO A 91 -21.30 15.54 -22.48
N LEU A 92 -21.38 15.93 -21.21
CA LEU A 92 -22.50 16.72 -20.66
C LEU A 92 -22.73 18.04 -21.43
N GLU A 93 -21.71 18.54 -22.13
CA GLU A 93 -21.78 19.67 -23.06
C GLU A 93 -22.85 19.50 -24.14
N THR A 94 -23.17 18.26 -24.54
CA THR A 94 -24.24 18.00 -25.52
C THR A 94 -25.63 18.09 -24.88
N LEU A 95 -25.79 17.66 -23.62
CA LEU A 95 -27.05 17.79 -22.87
C LEU A 95 -27.39 19.25 -22.54
N HIS A 96 -26.37 20.07 -22.27
CA HIS A 96 -26.57 21.50 -21.97
C HIS A 96 -27.12 22.28 -23.17
N ASN A 97 -26.62 21.98 -24.37
CA ASN A 97 -27.04 22.62 -25.62
C ASN A 97 -28.38 22.11 -26.15
N GLU A 98 -28.76 20.86 -25.87
CA GLU A 98 -30.00 20.26 -26.38
C GLU A 98 -31.23 20.52 -25.46
N SER A 99 -31.03 20.95 -24.20
CA SER A 99 -32.12 20.99 -23.20
C SER A 99 -32.42 22.34 -22.53
N ASN A 100 -31.74 23.44 -22.90
CA ASN A 100 -31.99 24.76 -22.28
C ASN A 100 -31.92 24.76 -20.73
N PHE A 101 -30.92 24.09 -20.13
CA PHE A 101 -30.70 24.03 -18.66
C PHE A 101 -30.27 25.36 -18.00
N TYR A 102 -30.55 26.51 -18.62
CA TYR A 102 -30.09 27.83 -18.18
C TYR A 102 -30.78 28.35 -16.91
N ASP A 103 -31.85 27.69 -16.44
CA ASP A 103 -32.62 28.11 -15.26
C ASP A 103 -32.53 27.03 -14.15
N LEU A 104 -31.31 26.84 -13.63
CA LEU A 104 -31.04 25.95 -12.51
C LEU A 104 -31.79 26.43 -11.26
N LYS A 105 -32.75 25.63 -10.78
CA LYS A 105 -33.62 26.00 -9.64
C LYS A 105 -32.97 25.83 -8.28
N SER A 106 -32.05 24.87 -8.15
CA SER A 106 -31.37 24.57 -6.90
C SER A 106 -30.06 23.83 -7.18
N ILE A 107 -29.08 24.05 -6.30
CA ILE A 107 -27.80 23.35 -6.31
C ILE A 107 -27.38 23.04 -4.88
N SER A 108 -26.80 21.87 -4.68
CA SER A 108 -26.05 21.49 -3.48
C SER A 108 -24.83 20.69 -3.92
N TRP A 109 -23.79 20.66 -3.10
CA TRP A 109 -22.55 19.97 -3.41
C TRP A 109 -21.91 19.44 -2.14
N VAL A 110 -21.03 18.46 -2.32
CA VAL A 110 -20.25 17.84 -1.24
C VAL A 110 -18.84 17.58 -1.73
N ARG A 111 -17.84 17.81 -0.88
CA ARG A 111 -16.46 17.39 -1.14
C ARG A 111 -16.23 16.00 -0.57
N VAL A 112 -15.63 15.14 -1.38
CA VAL A 112 -15.38 13.75 -1.02
C VAL A 112 -13.91 13.43 -1.27
N SER A 113 -13.28 12.70 -0.36
CA SER A 113 -11.96 12.09 -0.57
C SER A 113 -12.07 10.59 -0.73
N ALA A 114 -11.04 10.00 -1.35
CA ALA A 114 -10.87 8.56 -1.36
C ALA A 114 -10.76 8.03 0.08
N ASP A 115 -11.22 6.80 0.26
CA ASP A 115 -11.24 6.06 1.52
C ASP A 115 -11.14 4.55 1.23
N PRO A 116 -10.98 3.67 2.24
CA PRO A 116 -10.89 2.24 1.99
C PRO A 116 -12.06 1.67 1.18
N PHE A 117 -13.28 2.16 1.40
CA PHE A 117 -14.45 1.68 0.67
C PHE A 117 -14.38 1.98 -0.83
N SER A 118 -14.13 3.24 -1.20
CA SER A 118 -14.05 3.67 -2.60
C SER A 118 -12.85 3.06 -3.32
N ILE A 119 -11.71 2.92 -2.64
CA ILE A 119 -10.51 2.28 -3.20
C ILE A 119 -10.73 0.79 -3.42
N GLY A 120 -11.26 0.06 -2.42
CA GLY A 120 -11.55 -1.37 -2.55
C GLY A 120 -12.58 -1.68 -3.64
N ARG A 121 -13.57 -0.78 -3.83
CA ARG A 121 -14.54 -0.90 -4.93
C ARG A 121 -13.86 -0.78 -6.29
N LEU A 122 -13.05 0.25 -6.51
CA LEU A 122 -12.34 0.48 -7.78
C LEU A 122 -11.33 -0.63 -8.10
N GLU A 123 -10.65 -1.14 -7.07
CA GLU A 123 -9.74 -2.29 -7.17
C GLU A 123 -10.50 -3.53 -7.65
N LYS A 124 -11.62 -3.88 -6.99
CA LYS A 124 -12.45 -5.05 -7.33
C LYS A 124 -13.07 -4.95 -8.72
N GLU A 125 -13.43 -3.75 -9.15
CA GLU A 125 -13.95 -3.45 -10.49
C GLU A 125 -12.85 -3.38 -11.56
N HIS A 126 -11.57 -3.54 -11.20
CA HIS A 126 -10.40 -3.46 -12.08
C HIS A 126 -10.31 -2.16 -12.89
N GLN A 127 -10.86 -1.05 -12.37
CA GLN A 127 -10.85 0.24 -13.05
C GLN A 127 -9.53 0.98 -12.83
N VAL A 128 -9.12 1.12 -11.56
CA VAL A 128 -7.91 1.84 -11.15
C VAL A 128 -7.34 1.19 -9.89
N ASN A 129 -6.02 1.00 -9.83
CA ASN A 129 -5.34 0.58 -8.61
C ASN A 129 -4.90 1.80 -7.80
N ASN A 130 -5.72 2.18 -6.81
CA ASN A 130 -5.43 3.27 -5.88
C ASN A 130 -4.81 2.80 -4.56
N CYS A 131 -4.44 1.53 -4.43
CA CYS A 131 -3.77 1.04 -3.21
C CYS A 131 -2.46 1.76 -2.86
N PRO A 132 -1.64 2.26 -3.82
CA PRO A 132 -0.51 3.12 -3.49
C PRO A 132 -0.88 4.39 -2.71
N LEU A 133 -2.09 4.91 -2.92
CA LEU A 133 -2.61 6.08 -2.18
C LEU A 133 -2.96 5.74 -0.72
N MET A 134 -3.18 4.47 -0.40
CA MET A 134 -3.30 3.98 0.98
C MET A 134 -1.94 3.63 1.59
N ASN A 135 -0.94 3.35 0.75
CA ASN A 135 0.46 3.14 1.14
C ASN A 135 1.18 4.47 1.46
N THR A 136 0.56 5.61 1.14
CA THR A 136 0.91 6.97 1.55
C THR A 136 -0.25 7.55 2.35
N PRO A 137 -0.14 8.58 3.19
CA PRO A 137 1.01 9.26 3.78
C PRO A 137 1.00 9.24 5.32
N GLU A 138 -0.05 8.78 6.01
CA GLU A 138 -0.08 8.77 7.50
C GLU A 138 0.93 7.78 8.11
N ALA A 139 1.17 6.62 7.48
CA ALA A 139 2.08 5.60 8.01
C ALA A 139 3.58 5.93 7.83
N LEU A 140 3.95 6.73 6.81
CA LEU A 140 5.35 7.07 6.51
C LEU A 140 5.71 8.52 6.82
N GLN A 141 4.80 9.49 6.63
CA GLN A 141 5.09 10.91 6.86
C GLN A 141 5.15 11.26 8.35
N HIS A 142 4.39 10.56 9.22
CA HIS A 142 4.42 10.80 10.67
C HIS A 142 5.56 10.08 11.40
N GLN A 143 6.32 9.23 10.71
CA GLN A 143 7.38 8.42 11.35
C GLN A 143 8.77 9.09 11.36
N ASP A 144 8.86 10.39 11.01
CA ASP A 144 10.10 11.17 10.89
C ASP A 144 11.26 10.31 10.36
N ARG A 145 11.13 9.92 9.09
CA ARG A 145 12.12 9.07 8.42
C ARG A 145 13.10 9.98 7.68
N PRO A 146 14.33 10.18 8.19
CA PRO A 146 15.26 11.15 7.62
C PRO A 146 15.76 10.79 6.21
N PHE A 147 15.52 9.54 5.77
CA PHE A 147 15.85 9.05 4.43
C PHE A 147 14.71 9.21 3.41
N LEU A 148 13.52 9.59 3.85
CA LEU A 148 12.40 9.87 2.96
C LEU A 148 12.39 11.36 2.62
N PRO A 149 12.12 11.75 1.36
CA PRO A 149 11.94 13.15 1.02
C PRO A 149 10.76 13.74 1.79
N HIS A 150 10.82 15.05 2.11
CA HIS A 150 9.74 15.73 2.82
C HIS A 150 8.39 15.68 2.07
N HIS A 151 8.43 15.64 0.74
CA HIS A 151 7.25 15.55 -0.12
C HIS A 151 7.45 14.48 -1.19
N PHE A 152 6.52 13.54 -1.25
CA PHE A 152 6.46 12.50 -2.27
C PHE A 152 5.02 12.05 -2.49
N ASN A 153 4.78 11.41 -3.64
CA ASN A 153 3.49 10.82 -3.99
C ASN A 153 3.75 9.42 -4.54
N LEU A 154 3.27 8.40 -3.83
CA LEU A 154 3.35 7.02 -4.30
C LEU A 154 2.14 6.75 -5.19
N ASN A 155 2.41 6.49 -6.47
CA ASN A 155 1.40 6.20 -7.48
C ASN A 155 1.63 4.82 -8.14
N MET A 156 2.66 4.09 -7.71
CA MET A 156 2.95 2.73 -8.16
C MET A 156 2.94 1.75 -6.99
N SER A 157 2.36 0.57 -7.22
CA SER A 157 2.45 -0.55 -6.28
C SER A 157 3.79 -1.27 -6.45
N VAL A 158 4.41 -1.62 -5.32
CA VAL A 158 5.59 -2.49 -5.28
C VAL A 158 5.15 -3.76 -4.58
N ASP A 159 4.78 -4.77 -5.36
CA ASP A 159 4.37 -6.07 -4.83
C ASP A 159 5.61 -6.95 -4.66
N VAL A 160 5.84 -7.42 -3.43
CA VAL A 160 6.97 -8.27 -3.07
C VAL A 160 6.44 -9.52 -2.42
N THR A 161 6.83 -10.66 -2.99
CA THR A 161 6.50 -11.98 -2.47
C THR A 161 7.77 -12.76 -2.21
N TYR A 162 7.89 -13.30 -1.00
CA TYR A 162 8.92 -14.27 -0.62
C TYR A 162 8.35 -15.67 -0.74
N SER A 163 9.08 -16.56 -1.39
CA SER A 163 8.68 -17.97 -1.53
C SER A 163 9.82 -18.90 -1.15
N PRO A 164 10.29 -18.86 0.10
CA PRO A 164 11.41 -19.68 0.50
C PRO A 164 11.00 -21.16 0.59
N SER A 165 11.90 -22.06 0.16
CA SER A 165 11.73 -23.51 0.29
C SER A 165 11.71 -23.97 1.76
N ALA A 166 11.49 -25.25 2.03
CA ALA A 166 11.69 -25.77 3.38
C ALA A 166 13.17 -25.66 3.82
N ILE A 167 13.42 -25.50 5.12
CA ILE A 167 14.78 -25.49 5.69
C ILE A 167 14.77 -26.12 7.08
N THR A 168 15.85 -26.84 7.40
CA THR A 168 16.14 -27.34 8.74
C THR A 168 17.54 -26.90 9.12
N PHE A 169 17.70 -26.32 10.31
CA PHE A 169 18.99 -25.84 10.81
C PHE A 169 19.06 -25.99 12.33
N THR A 170 20.27 -25.87 12.88
CA THR A 170 20.50 -25.88 14.33
C THR A 170 20.93 -24.49 14.76
N SER A 171 20.39 -24.00 15.88
CA SER A 171 20.77 -22.74 16.51
C SER A 171 20.67 -22.88 18.01
N CYS A 172 21.69 -22.44 18.75
CA CYS A 172 21.71 -22.51 20.21
C CYS A 172 21.39 -23.92 20.74
N CYS A 173 22.02 -24.93 20.15
CA CYS A 173 21.81 -26.34 20.49
C CYS A 173 20.36 -26.88 20.31
N LYS A 174 19.50 -26.18 19.55
CA LYS A 174 18.15 -26.63 19.19
C LYS A 174 18.00 -26.69 17.68
N THR A 175 17.38 -27.76 17.18
CA THR A 175 17.02 -27.90 15.77
C THR A 175 15.67 -27.25 15.50
N TYR A 176 15.62 -26.44 14.45
CA TYR A 176 14.43 -25.75 13.96
C TYR A 176 14.14 -26.23 12.53
N ALA A 177 12.86 -26.40 12.23
CA ALA A 177 12.39 -26.79 10.92
C ALA A 177 11.29 -25.84 10.46
N TYR A 178 11.52 -25.21 9.32
CA TYR A 178 10.59 -24.32 8.65
C TYR A 178 10.12 -24.97 7.36
N ARG A 179 8.80 -24.98 7.15
CA ARG A 179 8.21 -25.48 5.90
C ARG A 179 8.34 -24.43 4.81
N GLU A 180 8.18 -24.87 3.57
CA GLU A 180 7.98 -23.93 2.47
C GLU A 180 6.75 -23.05 2.74
N THR A 181 6.85 -21.79 2.35
CA THR A 181 5.78 -20.81 2.57
C THR A 181 5.81 -19.73 1.49
N SER A 182 4.74 -18.97 1.39
CA SER A 182 4.66 -17.77 0.57
C SER A 182 4.23 -16.61 1.44
N VAL A 183 5.04 -15.56 1.49
CA VAL A 183 4.77 -14.34 2.25
C VAL A 183 4.71 -13.18 1.27
N GLU A 184 3.50 -12.71 1.04
CA GLU A 184 3.25 -11.46 0.32
C GLU A 184 3.32 -10.29 1.30
N LEU A 185 4.08 -9.25 0.94
CA LEU A 185 4.22 -8.07 1.79
C LEU A 185 2.96 -7.20 1.74
N ASN A 186 2.54 -6.72 2.91
CA ASN A 186 1.42 -5.81 3.06
C ASN A 186 1.88 -4.58 3.88
N PRO A 187 2.17 -3.44 3.23
CA PRO A 187 2.70 -2.25 3.91
C PRO A 187 1.66 -1.56 4.81
N ILE A 188 0.36 -1.76 4.56
CA ILE A 188 -0.72 -1.19 5.38
C ILE A 188 -0.92 -2.00 6.67
N GLY A 189 -0.65 -3.31 6.61
CA GLY A 189 -0.76 -4.19 7.77
C GLY A 189 0.33 -3.94 8.82
N ASN A 190 0.05 -4.31 10.08
CA ASN A 190 1.03 -4.21 11.19
C ASN A 190 1.75 -5.55 11.47
N MET A 191 1.90 -6.40 10.45
CA MET A 191 2.48 -7.73 10.65
C MET A 191 3.99 -7.66 10.89
N THR A 192 4.47 -8.44 11.86
CA THR A 192 5.88 -8.76 12.02
C THR A 192 6.09 -10.19 11.55
N VAL A 193 7.05 -10.41 10.66
CA VAL A 193 7.35 -11.73 10.07
C VAL A 193 8.62 -12.30 10.68
N LYS A 194 8.68 -13.64 10.74
CA LYS A 194 9.91 -14.37 11.04
C LYS A 194 10.91 -14.11 9.93
N THR A 195 12.15 -13.80 10.29
CA THR A 195 13.26 -13.64 9.34
C THR A 195 13.42 -14.92 8.51
N ALA A 196 13.22 -16.09 9.12
CA ALA A 196 13.22 -17.37 8.39
C ALA A 196 12.26 -17.41 7.19
N HIS A 197 11.11 -16.72 7.24
CA HIS A 197 10.11 -16.72 6.16
C HIS A 197 10.39 -15.68 5.06
N VAL A 198 11.29 -14.73 5.30
CA VAL A 198 11.66 -13.65 4.37
C VAL A 198 13.16 -13.62 4.10
N ARG A 199 13.83 -14.75 4.34
CA ARG A 199 15.26 -14.94 4.10
C ARG A 199 15.60 -14.84 2.62
N SER A 200 16.88 -14.62 2.33
CA SER A 200 17.41 -14.74 0.96
C SER A 200 17.17 -16.16 0.43
N SER A 201 16.10 -16.36 -0.32
CA SER A 201 16.03 -17.44 -1.31
C SER A 201 16.55 -16.90 -2.63
N LEU A 202 17.06 -17.78 -3.51
CA LEU A 202 17.30 -17.42 -4.91
C LEU A 202 16.02 -16.73 -5.43
N PHE A 203 16.15 -15.51 -5.96
CA PHE A 203 15.02 -14.73 -6.49
C PHE A 203 14.42 -15.45 -7.69
N SER A 204 13.57 -16.43 -7.43
CA SER A 204 12.73 -17.07 -8.44
C SER A 204 11.51 -16.19 -8.63
N SER A 205 11.60 -15.30 -9.63
CA SER A 205 10.51 -14.52 -10.22
C SER A 205 9.73 -13.59 -9.29
N GLN A 206 9.90 -12.28 -9.47
CA GLN A 206 8.87 -11.30 -9.15
C GLN A 206 8.42 -10.63 -10.45
N GLN A 207 7.17 -10.89 -10.85
CA GLN A 207 6.44 -10.02 -11.75
C GLN A 207 5.95 -8.84 -10.91
N VAL A 208 6.69 -7.74 -10.89
CA VAL A 208 6.04 -6.45 -10.63
C VAL A 208 5.24 -6.19 -11.89
N LEU A 209 3.94 -5.95 -11.77
CA LEU A 209 2.95 -6.02 -12.87
C LEU A 209 3.28 -5.20 -14.15
N ARG A 210 4.38 -4.40 -14.19
CA ARG A 210 4.96 -3.78 -15.40
C ARG A 210 6.50 -3.61 -15.41
N GLY A 211 7.27 -4.35 -14.61
CA GLY A 211 8.73 -4.31 -14.63
C GLY A 211 9.35 -5.53 -13.96
N ASN A 212 10.40 -6.10 -14.53
CA ASN A 212 11.10 -7.24 -13.95
C ASN A 212 12.45 -6.76 -13.40
N VAL A 213 12.73 -7.02 -12.13
CA VAL A 213 14.01 -6.65 -11.51
C VAL A 213 15.20 -7.30 -12.25
N ASN A 214 14.95 -8.45 -12.88
CA ASN A 214 15.95 -9.18 -13.66
C ASN A 214 16.30 -8.51 -15.01
N ASP A 215 15.50 -7.53 -15.46
CA ASP A 215 15.81 -6.75 -16.66
C ASP A 215 16.83 -5.62 -16.35
N GLY A 216 17.10 -5.38 -15.07
CA GLY A 216 18.04 -4.38 -14.59
C GLY A 216 19.49 -4.85 -14.52
N VAL A 217 20.35 -3.98 -13.98
CA VAL A 217 21.73 -4.34 -13.64
C VAL A 217 21.84 -4.47 -12.12
N THR A 218 22.16 -5.67 -11.63
CA THR A 218 22.44 -5.89 -10.21
C THR A 218 23.79 -5.28 -9.84
N VAL A 219 23.78 -4.16 -9.11
CA VAL A 219 25.01 -3.55 -8.58
C VAL A 219 25.45 -4.21 -7.26
N ARG A 220 24.47 -4.67 -6.47
CA ARG A 220 24.66 -5.39 -5.23
C ARG A 220 23.57 -6.43 -5.08
N GLU A 221 23.95 -7.66 -4.76
CA GLU A 221 23.00 -8.74 -4.48
C GLU A 221 22.14 -8.43 -3.26
N TYR A 222 20.89 -8.87 -3.30
CA TYR A 222 19.99 -8.80 -2.15
C TYR A 222 20.54 -9.65 -0.99
N ARG A 223 20.46 -9.09 0.21
CA ARG A 223 20.68 -9.81 1.46
C ARG A 223 19.42 -9.73 2.29
N GLY A 224 18.95 -10.88 2.73
CA GLY A 224 17.78 -11.02 3.57
C GLY A 224 17.93 -10.25 4.88
N PRO A 225 16.78 -10.00 5.56
CA PRO A 225 16.78 -9.35 6.85
C PRO A 225 17.66 -10.11 7.83
N GLN A 226 18.44 -9.37 8.62
CA GLN A 226 19.30 -9.92 9.67
C GLN A 226 19.36 -8.92 10.83
N PRO A 227 18.22 -8.62 11.48
CA PRO A 227 18.18 -7.65 12.57
C PRO A 227 19.22 -8.01 13.65
N SER A 228 19.74 -7.02 14.35
CA SER A 228 20.70 -7.28 15.45
C SER A 228 20.03 -7.54 16.79
N SER A 229 18.79 -7.09 16.94
CA SER A 229 17.97 -7.26 18.13
C SER A 229 16.55 -6.79 17.84
N GLY A 230 15.56 -7.32 18.56
CA GLY A 230 14.18 -6.82 18.48
C GLY A 230 13.62 -6.85 17.06
N VAL A 231 12.77 -5.88 16.73
CA VAL A 231 12.09 -5.78 15.43
C VAL A 231 12.69 -4.63 14.63
N HIS A 232 13.11 -4.91 13.40
CA HIS A 232 13.57 -3.91 12.44
C HIS A 232 12.57 -3.77 11.29
N THR A 233 12.42 -2.56 10.75
CA THR A 233 11.62 -2.30 9.55
C THR A 233 12.51 -2.25 8.32
N TYR A 234 12.11 -2.96 7.27
CA TYR A 234 12.82 -3.06 6.01
C TYR A 234 11.95 -2.46 4.90
N TYR A 235 12.56 -1.60 4.08
CA TYR A 235 11.87 -0.84 3.04
C TYR A 235 12.34 -1.29 1.65
N PHE A 236 11.38 -1.49 0.76
CA PHE A 236 11.59 -1.52 -0.68
C PHE A 236 11.13 -0.18 -1.24
N LEU A 237 12.07 0.58 -1.80
CA LEU A 237 11.81 1.90 -2.33
C LEU A 237 12.01 1.86 -3.85
N LEU A 238 10.96 2.19 -4.60
CA LEU A 238 10.99 2.28 -6.04
C LEU A 238 11.09 3.75 -6.45
N TYR A 239 12.19 4.10 -7.10
CA TYR A 239 12.43 5.43 -7.63
C TYR A 239 12.30 5.44 -9.15
N LEU A 240 11.61 6.45 -9.67
CA LEU A 240 11.64 6.80 -11.09
C LEU A 240 12.98 7.49 -11.41
N GLN A 241 13.70 6.94 -12.38
CA GLN A 241 14.96 7.48 -12.88
C GLN A 241 14.72 8.37 -14.11
N SER A 242 15.39 9.51 -14.17
CA SER A 242 15.40 10.39 -15.36
C SER A 242 16.41 9.93 -16.41
N SER A 243 17.42 9.17 -16.00
CA SER A 243 18.49 8.66 -16.86
C SER A 243 19.13 7.40 -16.28
N ARG A 244 19.89 6.66 -17.10
CA ARG A 244 20.59 5.46 -16.68
C ARG A 244 21.75 5.81 -15.74
N ILE A 245 21.79 5.17 -14.57
CA ILE A 245 22.89 5.32 -13.59
C ILE A 245 23.97 4.27 -13.87
N SER A 246 25.24 4.69 -13.87
CA SER A 246 26.36 3.75 -13.99
C SER A 246 26.60 2.99 -12.68
N PRO A 247 26.72 1.65 -12.67
CA PRO A 247 27.02 0.88 -11.46
C PRO A 247 28.28 1.31 -10.69
N SER A 248 29.27 1.89 -11.39
CA SER A 248 30.54 2.31 -10.79
C SER A 248 30.37 3.42 -9.75
N VAL A 249 29.35 4.28 -9.89
CA VAL A 249 29.16 5.46 -9.03
C VAL A 249 28.59 5.10 -7.66
N ILE A 250 28.03 3.88 -7.49
CA ILE A 250 27.40 3.46 -6.23
C ILE A 250 28.39 3.45 -5.07
N SER A 251 29.68 3.19 -5.34
CA SER A 251 30.73 3.21 -4.31
C SER A 251 30.96 4.59 -3.67
N ASN A 252 30.59 5.67 -4.36
CA ASN A 252 30.73 7.04 -3.86
C ASN A 252 29.76 7.34 -2.70
N TYR A 253 28.71 6.54 -2.55
CA TYR A 253 27.67 6.72 -1.54
C TYR A 253 27.77 5.71 -0.39
N THR A 254 28.87 4.96 -0.31
CA THR A 254 29.14 4.01 0.79
C THR A 254 30.39 4.40 1.55
N THR A 255 30.44 4.03 2.84
CA THR A 255 31.62 4.29 3.69
C THR A 255 32.58 3.08 3.71
N SER A 256 33.37 2.92 4.78
CA SER A 256 34.43 1.90 4.94
C SER A 256 33.98 0.45 4.78
N CYS A 257 32.67 0.17 4.79
CA CYS A 257 32.11 -1.10 4.33
C CYS A 257 31.18 -0.87 3.14
N THR A 258 31.26 -1.78 2.17
CA THR A 258 30.60 -1.71 0.85
C THR A 258 29.07 -1.70 0.86
N ARG A 259 28.45 -1.74 2.05
CA ARG A 259 26.99 -1.74 2.27
C ARG A 259 26.53 -0.83 3.41
N CYS A 260 27.42 -0.36 4.29
CA CYS A 260 26.97 0.35 5.48
C CYS A 260 26.97 1.85 5.26
N LEU A 261 26.05 2.51 5.97
CA LEU A 261 25.87 3.96 5.93
C LEU A 261 25.72 4.46 4.49
N PHE A 262 24.91 3.76 3.69
CA PHE A 262 24.62 4.18 2.32
C PHE A 262 23.91 5.53 2.35
N ASP A 263 24.49 6.53 1.70
CA ASP A 263 23.91 7.87 1.60
C ASP A 263 22.81 7.90 0.53
N ILE A 264 21.62 7.44 0.93
CA ILE A 264 20.44 7.43 0.07
C ILE A 264 19.95 8.84 -0.29
N ASN A 265 20.13 9.83 0.59
CA ASN A 265 19.71 11.19 0.33
C ASN A 265 20.60 11.84 -0.73
N GLY A 266 21.92 11.70 -0.60
CA GLY A 266 22.88 12.12 -1.63
C GLY A 266 22.63 11.38 -2.94
N PHE A 267 22.51 10.05 -2.91
CA PHE A 267 22.27 9.24 -4.11
C PHE A 267 21.01 9.64 -4.87
N THR A 268 19.90 9.85 -4.15
CA THR A 268 18.63 10.22 -4.78
C THR A 268 18.65 11.65 -5.31
N THR A 269 19.31 12.58 -4.61
CA THR A 269 19.45 13.98 -5.03
C THR A 269 20.33 14.11 -6.27
N ASP A 270 21.54 13.54 -6.24
CA ASP A 270 22.55 13.66 -7.31
C ASP A 270 22.08 13.04 -8.64
N HIS A 271 21.18 12.05 -8.56
CA HIS A 271 20.62 11.38 -9.73
C HIS A 271 19.17 11.77 -10.05
N GLY A 272 18.62 12.79 -9.37
CA GLY A 272 17.26 13.30 -9.62
C GLY A 272 16.17 12.23 -9.52
N LEU A 273 16.30 11.33 -8.55
CA LEU A 273 15.41 10.20 -8.35
C LEU A 273 14.10 10.63 -7.68
N LYS A 274 12.97 10.25 -8.27
CA LYS A 274 11.65 10.53 -7.71
C LYS A 274 11.03 9.28 -7.09
N LEU A 275 10.83 9.28 -5.78
CA LEU A 275 10.15 8.18 -5.10
C LEU A 275 8.71 8.03 -5.65
N THR A 276 8.39 6.85 -6.19
CA THR A 276 7.13 6.60 -6.94
C THR A 276 6.35 5.40 -6.42
N GLY A 277 7.04 4.46 -5.76
CA GLY A 277 6.43 3.31 -5.10
C GLY A 277 7.22 2.91 -3.87
N ALA A 278 6.55 2.32 -2.88
CA ALA A 278 7.20 1.74 -1.73
C ALA A 278 6.37 0.59 -1.16
N THR A 279 7.05 -0.39 -0.58
CA THR A 279 6.47 -1.38 0.33
C THR A 279 7.47 -1.67 1.44
N TRP A 280 7.00 -2.19 2.57
CA TRP A 280 7.87 -2.47 3.70
C TRP A 280 7.32 -3.62 4.52
N PHE A 281 8.17 -4.15 5.40
CA PHE A 281 7.81 -5.18 6.35
C PHE A 281 8.64 -5.04 7.62
N ARG A 282 8.17 -5.66 8.70
CA ARG A 282 8.88 -5.74 9.97
C ARG A 282 9.37 -7.16 10.17
N ALA A 283 10.65 -7.34 10.45
CA ALA A 283 11.21 -8.65 10.78
C ALA A 283 11.88 -8.63 12.15
N GLU A 284 11.73 -9.73 12.85
CA GLU A 284 12.28 -9.89 14.20
C GLU A 284 13.58 -10.69 14.22
N TYR A 285 14.35 -10.45 15.27
CA TYR A 285 15.47 -11.30 15.63
C TYR A 285 14.96 -12.67 16.08
N ASP A 286 15.15 -13.68 15.24
CA ASP A 286 14.72 -15.06 15.49
C ASP A 286 15.91 -16.05 15.48
N GLU A 287 15.60 -17.33 15.65
CA GLU A 287 16.58 -18.41 15.61
C GLU A 287 17.34 -18.53 14.29
N TYR A 288 16.74 -18.09 13.17
CA TYR A 288 17.39 -18.14 11.87
C TYR A 288 18.46 -17.06 11.79
N VAL A 289 18.18 -15.85 12.29
CA VAL A 289 19.18 -14.79 12.43
C VAL A 289 20.38 -15.26 13.26
N ARG A 290 20.13 -15.95 14.38
CA ARG A 290 21.19 -16.53 15.22
C ARG A 290 22.02 -17.55 14.46
N HIS A 291 21.36 -18.50 13.80
CA HIS A 291 22.01 -19.47 12.93
C HIS A 291 22.92 -18.79 11.89
N GLN A 292 22.44 -17.77 11.18
CA GLN A 292 23.27 -17.03 10.22
C GLN A 292 24.44 -16.30 10.86
N ARG A 293 24.26 -15.73 12.05
CA ARG A 293 25.33 -15.00 12.75
C ARG A 293 26.43 -15.94 13.21
N VAL A 294 26.07 -17.08 13.78
CA VAL A 294 27.05 -18.07 14.27
C VAL A 294 27.68 -18.81 13.10
N ASP A 295 26.88 -19.45 12.25
CA ASP A 295 27.37 -20.41 11.26
C ASP A 295 27.89 -19.74 9.98
N GLU A 296 27.25 -18.65 9.52
CA GLU A 296 27.67 -17.96 8.29
C GLU A 296 28.63 -16.79 8.57
N SER A 297 28.50 -16.12 9.73
CA SER A 297 29.26 -14.91 10.06
C SER A 297 30.33 -15.12 11.14
N GLY A 298 30.44 -16.33 11.70
CA GLY A 298 31.46 -16.68 12.69
C GLY A 298 31.35 -15.91 14.01
N LYS A 299 30.15 -15.49 14.41
CA LYS A 299 29.92 -14.84 15.71
C LYS A 299 29.99 -15.87 16.83
N ASP A 300 30.39 -15.40 18.02
CA ASP A 300 30.47 -16.22 19.21
C ASP A 300 29.07 -16.75 19.59
N GLU A 301 28.90 -18.07 19.57
CA GLU A 301 27.61 -18.72 19.84
C GLU A 301 27.14 -18.42 21.27
N ALA A 302 28.07 -18.41 22.24
CA ALA A 302 27.71 -18.14 23.63
C ALA A 302 27.13 -16.74 23.81
N ALA A 303 27.69 -15.73 23.14
CA ALA A 303 27.17 -14.38 23.14
C ALA A 303 25.80 -14.25 22.45
N GLU A 304 25.61 -14.87 21.27
CA GLU A 304 24.34 -14.78 20.54
C GLU A 304 23.21 -15.59 21.22
N CYS A 305 23.55 -16.65 21.96
CA CYS A 305 22.60 -17.54 22.62
C CYS A 305 22.38 -17.26 24.12
N ALA A 306 23.09 -16.29 24.72
CA ALA A 306 23.04 -16.00 26.17
C ALA A 306 21.64 -15.71 26.74
N LYS A 307 20.69 -15.28 25.89
CA LYS A 307 19.31 -14.95 26.28
C LYS A 307 18.32 -16.11 26.07
N GLU A 308 18.76 -17.22 25.50
CA GLU A 308 17.90 -18.37 25.26
C GLU A 308 17.77 -19.22 26.54
N PRO A 309 16.55 -19.48 27.04
CA PRO A 309 16.33 -20.16 28.33
C PRO A 309 16.95 -21.56 28.45
N GLN A 310 17.32 -22.18 27.32
CA GLN A 310 17.81 -23.56 27.22
C GLN A 310 19.21 -23.64 26.61
N TYR A 311 19.99 -22.56 26.57
CA TYR A 311 21.38 -22.61 26.10
C TYR A 311 22.29 -23.04 27.27
N PRO A 312 22.69 -24.33 27.40
CA PRO A 312 23.65 -24.72 28.41
C PRO A 312 25.00 -24.09 28.07
N GLN A 313 25.76 -23.72 29.11
CA GLN A 313 27.14 -23.21 29.01
C GLN A 313 28.12 -24.22 28.36
N SER A 314 27.65 -25.41 27.98
CA SER A 314 28.38 -26.54 27.42
C SER A 314 27.75 -27.05 26.13
N CYS A 315 27.57 -26.20 25.12
CA CYS A 315 27.46 -26.65 23.72
C CYS A 315 28.80 -27.22 23.17
N SER A 316 29.66 -27.73 24.07
CA SER A 316 30.94 -28.37 23.79
C SER A 316 30.70 -29.76 23.20
N GLY A 317 30.40 -29.84 21.90
CA GLY A 317 30.14 -31.13 21.28
C GLY A 317 30.06 -31.21 19.77
N VAL A 318 30.16 -30.10 19.02
CA VAL A 318 30.22 -30.17 17.55
C VAL A 318 31.50 -29.49 17.08
N SER A 319 32.55 -30.30 16.94
CA SER A 319 33.71 -29.94 16.13
C SER A 319 33.24 -29.58 14.72
N ILE A 320 33.36 -28.32 14.33
CA ILE A 320 33.30 -27.92 12.92
C ILE A 320 34.49 -28.61 12.24
N PRO A 321 34.31 -29.48 11.22
CA PRO A 321 35.43 -29.84 10.38
C PRO A 321 35.80 -28.57 9.63
N HIS A 322 36.97 -28.02 9.95
CA HIS A 322 37.65 -27.08 9.07
C HIS A 322 37.78 -27.77 7.71
N ILE A 323 36.96 -27.37 6.74
CA ILE A 323 37.24 -27.65 5.33
C ILE A 323 38.35 -26.68 4.94
N ILE A 324 39.58 -27.17 5.02
CA ILE A 324 40.70 -26.61 4.30
C ILE A 324 40.68 -27.27 2.91
N GLY A 325 40.49 -26.46 1.88
CA GLY A 325 40.48 -26.86 0.47
C GLY A 325 40.07 -25.72 -0.43
#